data_AF-A0A2N1AT52-F1
#
_entry.id   AF-A0A2N1AT52-F1
#
_cell.length_a   1.000
_cell.length_b   1.000
_cell.length_c   1.000
_cell.angle_alpha   90.00
_cell.angle_beta   90.00
_cell.angle_gamma   90.00
#
_symmetry.space_group_name_H-M   'P 1'
#
loop_
_entity.id
_entity.type
_entity.pdbx_description
1 polymer ?
#
loop_
_entity_poly.entity_id
_entity_poly.type
_entity_poly.pdbx_seq_one_letter_code
_entity_poly.pdbx_strand_id
1 'polypeptide(L)'
;MNILDHLAIFTLGYPSLMATIWICGGIYFYVHWERKQPWPTTFTWDENAPKVSVLLPCYNEEANVDETIYHLFKQNYPFMEVIAV
;
A
#
# COMPACT_ATOMS: atom_id res chain seq x y z
N MET A 1 -35.50 24.84 10.20
CA MET A 1 -34.21 24.49 9.59
C MET A 1 -34.17 25.09 8.20
N ASN A 2 -33.12 25.83 7.93
CA ASN A 2 -32.94 26.63 6.73
C ASN A 2 -32.14 25.79 5.73
N ILE A 3 -32.05 26.22 4.47
CA ILE A 3 -31.21 25.54 3.46
C ILE A 3 -29.74 25.39 3.91
N LEU A 4 -29.21 26.41 4.61
CA LEU A 4 -27.86 26.40 5.16
C LEU A 4 -27.65 25.35 6.25
N ASP A 5 -28.66 25.11 7.10
CA ASP A 5 -28.59 24.10 8.16
C ASP A 5 -28.55 22.69 7.55
N HIS A 6 -29.35 22.46 6.50
CA HIS A 6 -29.35 21.20 5.76
C HIS A 6 -28.01 20.95 5.05
N LEU A 7 -27.42 21.98 4.45
CA LEU A 7 -26.09 21.88 3.84
C LEU A 7 -25.00 21.61 4.87
N ALA A 8 -25.02 22.28 6.02
CA ALA A 8 -24.06 22.04 7.10
C ALA A 8 -24.15 20.58 7.61
N ILE A 9 -25.36 20.09 7.88
CA ILE A 9 -25.59 18.70 8.29
C ILE A 9 -25.14 17.72 7.22
N PHE A 10 -25.37 18.00 5.94
CA PHE A 10 -24.90 17.14 4.85
C PHE A 10 -23.37 17.11 4.78
N THR A 11 -22.71 18.28 4.78
CA THR A 11 -21.25 18.39 4.66
C THR A 11 -20.49 17.69 5.79
N LEU A 12 -21.05 17.66 7.01
CA LEU A 12 -20.43 16.99 8.14
C LEU A 12 -20.97 15.57 8.37
N GLY A 13 -22.27 15.38 8.24
CA GLY A 13 -22.96 14.13 8.51
C GLY A 13 -22.64 13.05 7.48
N TYR A 14 -22.55 13.40 6.19
CA TYR A 14 -22.25 12.40 5.15
C TYR A 14 -20.85 11.79 5.32
N PRO A 15 -19.75 12.56 5.43
CA PRO A 15 -18.43 12.00 5.68
C PRO A 15 -18.33 11.27 7.02
N SER A 16 -18.98 11.77 8.07
CA SER A 16 -18.95 11.13 9.40
C SER A 16 -19.65 9.77 9.40
N LEU A 17 -20.81 9.68 8.73
CA LEU A 17 -21.52 8.42 8.56
C LEU A 17 -20.69 7.44 7.73
N MET A 18 -20.14 7.89 6.61
CA MET A 18 -19.27 7.05 5.78
C MET A 18 -18.06 6.56 6.56
N ALA A 19 -17.35 7.44 7.26
CA ALA A 19 -16.22 7.05 8.10
C ALA A 19 -16.62 5.99 9.14
N THR A 20 -17.78 6.17 9.79
CA THR A 20 -18.29 5.19 10.77
C THR A 20 -18.57 3.83 10.12
N ILE A 21 -19.19 3.80 8.94
CA ILE A 21 -19.45 2.56 8.20
C ILE A 21 -18.14 1.85 7.86
N TRP A 22 -17.13 2.57 7.36
CA TRP A 22 -15.84 2.00 7.00
C TRP A 22 -15.03 1.52 8.20
N ILE A 23 -15.05 2.25 9.31
CA ILE A 23 -14.40 1.84 10.56
C ILE A 23 -15.05 0.56 11.09
N CYS A 24 -16.37 0.52 11.19
CA CYS A 24 -17.11 -0.67 11.63
C CYS A 24 -16.88 -1.85 10.68
N GLY A 25 -16.89 -1.60 9.37
CA GLY A 25 -16.61 -2.60 8.34
C GLY A 25 -15.21 -3.19 8.45
N GLY A 26 -14.19 -2.35 8.67
CA GLY A 26 -12.81 -2.78 8.88
C GLY A 26 -12.65 -3.61 10.16
N ILE A 27 -13.26 -3.17 11.28
CA ILE A 27 -13.25 -3.93 12.53
C ILE A 27 -13.93 -5.29 12.37
N TYR A 28 -15.10 -5.33 11.73
CA TYR A 28 -15.81 -6.57 11.45
C TYR A 28 -14.98 -7.50 10.56
N PHE A 29 -14.41 -6.97 9.48
CA PHE A 29 -13.58 -7.74 8.56
C PHE A 29 -12.37 -8.34 9.26
N TYR A 30 -11.67 -7.53 10.08
CA TYR A 30 -10.52 -7.97 10.86
C TYR A 30 -10.88 -9.12 11.81
N VAL A 31 -11.95 -8.98 12.59
CA VAL A 31 -12.36 -10.00 13.57
C VAL A 31 -12.90 -11.26 12.89
N HIS A 32 -13.61 -11.13 11.78
CA HIS A 32 -14.26 -12.25 11.11
C HIS A 32 -13.31 -13.06 10.22
N TRP A 33 -12.46 -12.39 9.42
CA TRP A 33 -11.57 -13.00 8.43
C TRP A 33 -10.09 -12.87 8.80
N GLU A 34 -9.57 -11.66 8.97
CA GLU A 34 -8.12 -11.41 9.03
C GLU A 34 -7.46 -12.08 10.25
N ARG A 35 -8.09 -12.02 11.43
CA ARG A 35 -7.57 -12.63 12.66
C ARG A 35 -7.41 -14.15 12.58
N LYS A 36 -8.14 -14.80 11.67
CA LYS A 36 -8.05 -16.26 11.46
C LYS A 36 -7.01 -16.62 10.40
N GLN A 37 -6.48 -15.65 9.66
CA GLN A 37 -5.41 -15.91 8.71
C GLN A 37 -4.13 -16.19 9.50
N PRO A 38 -3.42 -17.29 9.21
CA PRO A 38 -2.10 -17.48 9.77
C PRO A 38 -1.21 -16.32 9.31
N TRP A 39 -0.35 -15.83 10.20
CA TRP A 39 0.72 -14.94 9.77
C TRP A 39 1.50 -15.64 8.66
N PRO A 40 1.79 -14.96 7.53
CA PRO A 40 2.62 -15.56 6.50
C PRO A 40 3.92 -16.00 7.15
N THR A 41 4.23 -17.29 7.02
CA THR A 41 5.49 -17.84 7.50
C THR A 41 6.63 -17.03 6.88
N THR A 42 7.70 -16.81 7.64
CA THR A 42 8.91 -16.16 7.14
C THR A 42 9.35 -16.88 5.88
N PHE A 43 9.07 -16.27 4.72
CA PHE A 43 9.34 -16.90 3.44
C PHE A 43 10.82 -16.68 3.14
N THR A 44 11.58 -17.77 3.06
CA THR A 44 12.97 -17.75 2.62
C THR A 44 12.99 -18.16 1.17
N TRP A 45 13.57 -17.31 0.31
CA TRP A 45 13.80 -17.67 -1.07
C TRP A 45 14.78 -18.84 -1.14
N ASP A 46 14.47 -19.80 -2.00
CA ASP A 46 15.38 -20.89 -2.31
C ASP A 46 16.31 -20.52 -3.47
N GLU A 47 17.24 -21.42 -3.79
CA GLU A 47 18.14 -21.29 -4.93
C GLU A 47 17.43 -21.37 -6.30
N ASN A 48 16.16 -21.79 -6.32
CA ASN A 48 15.34 -21.88 -7.54
C ASN A 48 14.51 -20.62 -7.79
N ALA A 49 14.65 -19.58 -6.98
CA ALA A 49 13.96 -18.32 -7.20
C ALA A 49 14.27 -17.79 -8.61
N PRO A 50 13.26 -17.30 -9.36
CA PRO A 50 13.48 -16.82 -10.71
C PRO A 50 14.39 -15.59 -10.71
N LYS A 51 15.05 -15.31 -11.84
CA LYS A 51 15.70 -14.01 -12.03
C LYS A 51 14.63 -12.97 -12.33
N VAL A 52 14.70 -11.82 -11.67
CA VAL A 52 13.76 -10.71 -11.85
C VAL A 52 14.52 -9.48 -12.32
N SER A 53 14.07 -8.92 -13.44
CA SER A 53 14.59 -7.66 -13.98
C SER A 53 13.62 -6.53 -13.65
N VAL A 54 14.10 -5.52 -12.93
CA VAL A 54 13.35 -4.29 -12.63
C VAL A 54 13.76 -3.21 -13.62
N LEU A 55 12.80 -2.74 -14.41
CA LEU A 55 12.98 -1.61 -15.32
C LEU A 55 12.69 -0.32 -14.55
N LEU A 56 13.71 0.53 -14.38
CA LEU A 56 13.59 1.83 -13.71
C LEU A 56 13.60 2.94 -14.76
N PRO A 57 12.44 3.50 -15.16
CA PRO A 57 12.41 4.67 -16.02
C PRO A 57 12.90 5.91 -15.25
N CYS A 58 13.88 6.62 -15.79
CA CYS A 58 14.59 7.69 -15.09
C CYS A 58 14.81 8.95 -15.94
N TYR A 59 13.72 9.55 -16.43
CA TYR A 59 13.77 10.84 -17.14
C TYR A 59 13.82 12.02 -16.15
N ASN A 60 14.93 12.78 -16.14
CA ASN A 60 15.17 13.93 -15.24
C ASN A 60 15.12 13.62 -13.73
N GLU A 61 15.46 12.38 -13.35
CA GLU A 61 15.43 11.92 -11.95
C GLU A 61 16.79 12.06 -11.23
N GLU A 62 17.66 12.99 -11.64
CA GLU A 62 19.02 13.15 -11.06
C GLU A 62 18.99 13.29 -9.52
N ALA A 63 18.00 14.00 -8.99
CA ALA A 63 17.86 14.22 -7.55
C ALA A 63 17.43 12.96 -6.78
N ASN A 64 16.86 11.96 -7.45
CA ASN A 64 16.16 10.83 -6.83
C ASN A 64 16.72 9.46 -7.24
N VAL A 65 17.49 9.38 -8.33
CA VAL A 65 17.96 8.12 -8.92
C VAL A 65 18.84 7.32 -7.95
N ASP A 66 19.74 7.99 -7.22
CA ASP A 66 20.65 7.35 -6.27
C ASP A 66 19.88 6.73 -5.09
N GLU A 67 18.96 7.49 -4.50
CA GLU A 67 18.09 7.01 -3.42
C GLU A 67 17.23 5.84 -3.91
N THR A 68 16.64 5.99 -5.10
CA THR A 68 15.75 4.98 -5.68
C THR A 68 16.48 3.65 -5.90
N ILE A 69 17.65 3.69 -6.56
CA ILE A 69 18.46 2.49 -6.79
C ILE A 69 18.90 1.87 -5.47
N TYR A 70 19.32 2.68 -4.50
CA TYR A 70 19.69 2.20 -3.16
C TYR A 70 18.54 1.44 -2.47
N HIS A 71 17.31 1.94 -2.58
CA HIS A 71 16.13 1.27 -2.02
C HIS A 71 15.71 0.02 -2.81
N LEU A 72 15.95 -0.03 -4.13
CA LEU A 72 15.73 -1.23 -4.94
C LEU A 72 16.65 -2.39 -4.51
N PHE A 73 17.91 -2.11 -4.15
CA PHE A 73 18.82 -3.16 -3.66
C PHE A 73 18.63 -3.55 -2.19
N LYS A 74 17.74 -2.85 -1.45
CA LYS A 74 17.34 -3.25 -0.09
C LYS A 74 16.20 -4.26 -0.04
N GLN A 75 15.64 -4.64 -1.19
CA GLN A 75 14.58 -5.64 -1.23
C GLN A 75 15.11 -7.01 -0.77
N ASN A 76 14.26 -7.77 -0.08
CA ASN A 76 14.60 -9.13 0.37
C ASN A 76 14.36 -10.13 -0.78
N TYR A 77 15.00 -9.93 -1.93
CA TYR A 77 14.91 -10.81 -3.11
C TYR A 77 16.31 -11.17 -3.62
N PRO A 78 16.63 -12.46 -3.82
CA PRO A 78 18.02 -12.89 -4.03
C PRO A 78 18.56 -12.61 -5.44
N PHE A 79 17.72 -12.67 -6.48
CA PHE A 79 18.16 -12.66 -7.88
C PHE A 79 17.52 -11.51 -8.66
N MET A 80 17.73 -10.28 -8.16
CA MET A 80 17.23 -9.06 -8.79
C MET A 80 18.33 -8.35 -9.58
N GLU A 81 18.00 -7.92 -10.79
CA GLU A 81 18.76 -6.93 -11.54
C GLU A 81 17.92 -5.67 -11.76
N VAL A 82 18.58 -4.51 -11.83
CA VAL A 82 17.95 -3.22 -12.09
C VAL A 82 18.51 -2.67 -13.40
N ILE A 83 17.62 -2.35 -14.34
CA ILE A 83 17.94 -1.75 -15.64
C ILE A 83 17.32 -0.34 -15.63
N ALA A 84 18.16 0.67 -15.45
CA ALA A 84 17.75 2.07 -15.55
C ALA A 84 17.65 2.47 -17.03
N VAL A 85 16.49 3.00 -17.43
CA VAL A 85 16.15 3.38 -18.82
C VAL A 85 15.68 4.80 -18.95
#